data_AF-A0A2G9UTC8-F1
#
_entry.id   AF-A0A2G9UTC8-F1
#
_cell.length_a   1.000
_cell.length_b   1.000
_cell.length_c   1.000
_cell.angle_alpha   90.00
_cell.angle_beta   90.00
_cell.angle_gamma   90.00
#
_symmetry.space_group_name_H-M   'P 1'
#
loop_
_entity.id
_entity.type
_entity.pdbx_description
1 polymer ?
#
loop_
_entity_poly.entity_id
_entity_poly.type
_entity_poly.pdbx_seq_one_letter_code
_entity_poly.pdbx_strand_id
1 'polypeptide(L)'
;MDGASVLAKCLKEQACYAAQAMGYLTRKPAVCLVVSGPGLLHAIGGLANATVNCWPMICIGGSSDVDQENRGAFQEWPQVESARLACKHVSRPTSLQAIPLHVEK
;
A
#
# COMPACT_ATOMS: atom_id res chain seq x y z
N MET A 1 -4.48 16.90 -4.07
CA MET A 1 -4.92 15.49 -4.11
C MET A 1 -6.12 15.27 -5.05
N ASP A 2 -6.50 16.23 -5.91
CA ASP A 2 -7.73 16.18 -6.75
C ASP A 2 -7.68 15.22 -7.96
N GLY A 3 -6.80 14.21 -7.92
CA GLY A 3 -6.52 13.33 -9.06
C GLY A 3 -6.65 11.83 -8.80
N ALA A 4 -6.73 11.38 -7.55
CA ALA A 4 -6.81 9.96 -7.22
C ALA A 4 -8.25 9.52 -6.95
N SER A 5 -8.74 8.53 -7.69
CA SER A 5 -10.04 7.90 -7.44
C SER A 5 -9.85 6.88 -6.32
N VAL A 6 -10.42 7.14 -5.13
CA VAL A 6 -10.37 6.18 -4.01
C VAL A 6 -11.31 5.01 -4.32
N LEU A 7 -10.74 3.85 -4.63
CA LEU A 7 -11.49 2.67 -5.04
C LEU A 7 -10.88 1.43 -4.39
N ALA A 8 -11.46 1.10 -3.24
CA ALA A 8 -11.49 -0.20 -2.56
C ALA A 8 -10.92 -0.19 -1.13
N LYS A 9 -11.80 -0.48 -0.18
CA LYS A 9 -11.50 -0.89 1.19
C LYS A 9 -11.79 -2.37 1.30
N CYS A 10 -10.80 -3.24 1.07
CA CYS A 10 -10.98 -4.69 1.16
C CYS A 10 -9.67 -5.39 1.56
N LEU A 11 -9.78 -6.33 2.51
CA LEU A 11 -8.68 -7.02 3.21
C LEU A 11 -8.06 -8.20 2.41
N LYS A 12 -8.31 -8.27 1.09
CA LYS A 12 -8.04 -9.47 0.26
C LYS A 12 -7.33 -9.09 -1.04
N GLU A 13 -6.55 -10.02 -1.58
CA GLU A 13 -5.78 -9.88 -2.82
C GLU A 13 -6.59 -9.30 -4.00
N GLN A 14 -7.86 -9.72 -4.14
CA GLN A 14 -8.77 -9.22 -5.19
C GLN A 14 -8.97 -7.70 -5.18
N ALA A 15 -8.86 -7.05 -4.03
CA ALA A 15 -8.98 -5.60 -3.93
C ALA A 15 -7.81 -4.89 -4.60
N CYS A 16 -6.61 -5.45 -4.46
CA CYS A 16 -5.41 -4.91 -5.08
C CYS A 16 -5.50 -5.03 -6.60
N TYR A 17 -5.93 -6.19 -7.13
CA TYR A 17 -6.17 -6.38 -8.56
C TYR A 17 -7.25 -5.45 -9.11
N ALA A 18 -8.33 -5.22 -8.36
CA ALA A 18 -9.37 -4.28 -8.77
C ALA A 18 -8.84 -2.83 -8.81
N ALA A 19 -8.06 -2.42 -7.81
CA ALA A 19 -7.48 -1.08 -7.75
C ALA A 19 -6.54 -0.82 -8.93
N GLN A 20 -5.58 -1.70 -9.20
CA GLN A 20 -4.69 -1.51 -10.36
C GLN A 20 -5.45 -1.49 -11.71
N ALA A 21 -6.50 -2.31 -11.86
CA ALA A 21 -7.31 -2.34 -13.07
C ALA A 21 -8.06 -1.02 -13.25
N MET A 22 -8.62 -0.46 -12.17
CA MET A 22 -9.20 0.88 -12.18
C MET A 22 -8.15 1.94 -12.51
N GLY A 23 -6.95 1.81 -11.97
CA GLY A 23 -5.83 2.70 -12.26
C GLY A 23 -5.51 2.74 -13.75
N TYR A 24 -5.44 1.57 -14.37
CA TYR A 24 -5.25 1.40 -15.80
C TYR A 24 -6.41 2.01 -16.62
N LEU A 25 -7.65 1.66 -16.30
CA LEU A 25 -8.84 2.08 -17.05
C LEU A 25 -9.10 3.60 -16.96
N THR A 26 -8.88 4.18 -15.78
CA THR A 26 -9.14 5.61 -15.53
C THR A 26 -7.95 6.50 -15.85
N ARG A 27 -6.77 5.91 -16.11
CA ARG A 27 -5.48 6.61 -16.26
C ARG A 27 -5.14 7.52 -15.08
N LYS A 28 -5.64 7.17 -13.90
CA LYS A 28 -5.42 7.88 -12.65
C LYS A 28 -5.04 6.86 -11.58
N PRO A 29 -4.02 7.10 -10.74
CA PRO A 29 -3.70 6.16 -9.68
C PRO A 29 -4.91 5.86 -8.80
N ALA A 30 -5.24 4.57 -8.67
CA ALA A 30 -6.26 4.11 -7.75
C ALA A 30 -5.63 3.73 -6.41
N VAL A 31 -6.36 3.99 -5.31
CA VAL A 31 -5.87 3.72 -3.95
C VAL A 31 -6.49 2.45 -3.39
N CYS A 32 -5.65 1.53 -2.91
CA CYS A 32 -6.02 0.33 -2.16
C CYS A 32 -5.67 0.50 -0.68
N LEU A 33 -6.64 0.30 0.21
CA LEU A 33 -6.45 0.40 1.67
C LEU A 33 -6.41 -1.01 2.30
N VAL A 34 -5.34 -1.30 3.04
CA VAL A 34 -5.13 -2.62 3.69
C VAL A 34 -4.76 -2.47 5.17
N VAL A 35 -5.02 -3.52 5.96
CA VAL A 35 -4.59 -3.58 7.36
C VAL A 35 -3.11 -3.96 7.48
N SER A 36 -2.55 -3.82 8.69
CA SER A 36 -1.19 -4.27 8.99
C SER A 36 -1.03 -5.78 8.83
N GLY A 37 0.21 -6.24 8.79
CA GLY A 37 0.58 -7.66 8.74
C GLY A 37 -0.11 -8.43 7.62
N PRO A 38 -1.11 -9.29 7.92
CA PRO A 38 -1.79 -10.11 6.91
C PRO A 38 -2.44 -9.31 5.78
N GLY A 39 -2.91 -8.08 6.04
CA GLY A 39 -3.52 -7.25 4.99
C GLY A 39 -2.55 -6.88 3.88
N LEU A 40 -1.37 -6.40 4.26
CA LEU A 40 -0.32 -6.08 3.30
C LEU A 40 0.22 -7.34 2.61
N LEU A 41 0.41 -8.44 3.35
CA LEU A 41 0.91 -9.70 2.78
C LEU A 41 0.01 -10.20 1.63
N HIS A 42 -1.32 -10.15 1.80
CA HIS A 42 -2.26 -10.50 0.72
C HIS A 42 -2.23 -9.51 -0.45
N ALA A 43 -1.75 -8.28 -0.27
CA ALA A 43 -1.67 -7.29 -1.34
C ALA A 43 -0.41 -7.42 -2.18
N ILE A 44 0.66 -8.07 -1.68
CA ILE A 44 1.96 -8.16 -2.39
C ILE A 44 1.83 -8.76 -3.79
N GLY A 45 0.99 -9.80 -3.97
CA GLY A 45 0.75 -10.40 -5.28
C GLY A 45 0.15 -9.40 -6.29
N GLY A 46 -0.85 -8.64 -5.86
CA GLY A 46 -1.43 -7.56 -6.66
C GLY A 46 -0.43 -6.41 -6.93
N LEU A 47 0.35 -6.01 -5.93
CA LEU A 47 1.39 -4.98 -6.10
C LEU A 47 2.43 -5.38 -7.14
N ALA A 48 2.92 -6.63 -7.06
CA ALA A 48 3.85 -7.18 -8.02
C ALA A 48 3.24 -7.21 -9.43
N ASN A 49 1.97 -7.61 -9.54
CA ASN A 49 1.26 -7.62 -10.82
C ASN A 49 1.09 -6.22 -11.41
N ALA A 50 0.71 -5.23 -10.59
CA ALA A 50 0.60 -3.85 -11.00
C ALA A 50 1.95 -3.29 -11.49
N THR A 51 3.04 -3.61 -10.78
CA THR A 51 4.41 -3.22 -11.15
C THR A 51 4.84 -3.83 -12.49
N VAL A 52 4.62 -5.13 -12.70
CA VAL A 52 4.95 -5.82 -13.97
C VAL A 52 4.15 -5.24 -15.14
N ASN A 53 2.88 -4.89 -14.92
CA ASN A 53 2.02 -4.34 -15.96
C ASN A 53 2.13 -2.82 -16.13
N CYS A 54 2.95 -2.14 -15.31
CA CYS A 54 3.03 -0.68 -15.26
C CYS A 54 1.68 0.01 -15.00
N TRP A 55 0.82 -0.59 -14.16
CA TRP A 55 -0.50 -0.05 -13.85
C TRP A 55 -0.45 0.90 -12.65
N PRO A 56 -1.00 2.11 -12.75
CA PRO A 56 -0.85 3.12 -11.71
C PRO A 56 -1.75 2.82 -10.51
N MET A 57 -1.17 2.54 -9.36
CA MET A 57 -1.90 2.40 -8.10
C MET A 57 -1.07 2.81 -6.89
N ILE A 58 -1.76 3.07 -5.78
CA ILE A 58 -1.18 3.39 -4.47
C ILE A 58 -1.76 2.39 -3.46
N CYS A 59 -0.92 1.80 -2.62
CA CYS A 59 -1.37 0.98 -1.50
C CYS A 59 -1.01 1.66 -0.19
N ILE A 60 -2.00 1.80 0.69
CA ILE A 60 -1.82 2.36 2.03
C ILE A 60 -2.14 1.24 3.02
N GLY A 61 -1.11 0.78 3.71
CA GLY A 61 -1.22 -0.22 4.76
C GLY A 61 -1.30 0.42 6.15
N GLY A 62 -2.09 -0.19 7.03
CA GLY A 62 -1.97 0.04 8.48
C GLY A 62 -0.64 -0.47 9.01
N SER A 63 -0.17 0.06 10.13
CA SER A 63 1.05 -0.37 10.82
C SER A 63 0.81 -0.40 12.34
N SER A 64 1.70 -1.06 13.08
CA SER A 64 1.75 -0.95 14.53
C SER A 64 2.16 0.46 14.95
N ASP A 65 1.78 0.84 16.17
CA ASP A 65 2.23 2.08 16.77
C ASP A 65 3.75 2.13 16.85
N VAL A 66 4.31 3.33 16.70
CA VAL A 66 5.77 3.54 16.58
C VAL A 66 6.52 3.10 17.84
N ASP A 67 5.89 3.20 19.02
CA ASP A 67 6.46 2.79 20.31
C ASP A 67 6.47 1.26 20.51
N GLN A 68 5.66 0.52 19.73
CA GLN A 68 5.55 -0.93 19.78
C GLN A 68 6.41 -1.63 18.72
N GLU A 69 7.14 -0.87 17.90
CA GLU A 69 7.91 -1.44 16.80
C GLU A 69 9.08 -2.32 17.31
N ASN A 70 9.25 -3.48 16.69
CA ASN A 70 10.16 -4.57 17.04
C ASN A 70 9.91 -5.19 18.43
N ARG A 71 8.68 -5.06 18.96
CA ARG A 71 8.31 -5.64 20.27
C ARG A 71 7.37 -6.83 20.18
N GLY A 72 7.08 -7.32 18.97
CA GLY A 72 6.09 -8.38 18.76
C GLY A 72 4.67 -7.86 18.89
N ALA A 73 4.42 -6.65 18.41
CA ALA A 73 3.10 -6.03 18.49
C ALA A 73 2.07 -6.83 17.68
N PHE A 74 0.78 -6.65 18.01
CA PHE A 74 -0.29 -7.32 17.28
C PHE A 74 -0.26 -6.95 15.79
N GLN A 75 -0.15 -7.96 14.92
CA GLN A 75 -0.02 -7.80 13.46
C GLN A 75 1.17 -6.94 13.00
N GLU A 76 2.23 -6.90 13.82
CA GLU A 76 3.52 -6.37 13.41
C GLU A 76 4.16 -7.21 12.30
N TRP A 77 4.74 -6.55 11.31
CA TRP A 77 5.42 -7.20 10.20
C TRP A 77 6.45 -6.24 9.56
N PRO A 78 7.59 -6.72 9.02
CA PRO A 78 8.52 -5.92 8.19
C PRO A 78 7.91 -5.60 6.83
N GLN A 79 6.94 -4.67 6.85
CA GLN A 79 6.11 -4.30 5.72
C GLN A 79 6.90 -3.65 4.56
N VAL A 80 7.85 -2.78 4.91
CA VAL A 80 8.66 -2.05 3.92
C VAL A 80 9.56 -3.01 3.14
N GLU A 81 10.22 -3.91 3.86
CA GLU A 81 11.13 -4.91 3.30
C GLU A 81 10.36 -5.90 2.43
N SER A 82 9.19 -6.36 2.90
CA SER A 82 8.37 -7.36 2.21
C SER A 82 7.81 -6.85 0.89
N ALA A 83 7.41 -5.58 0.82
CA ALA A 83 6.84 -4.98 -0.39
C ALA A 83 7.89 -4.39 -1.35
N ARG A 84 9.17 -4.30 -0.94
CA ARG A 84 10.23 -3.59 -1.67
C ARG A 84 10.43 -4.07 -3.09
N LEU A 85 10.31 -5.37 -3.34
CA LEU A 85 10.48 -5.95 -4.68
C LEU A 85 9.21 -5.83 -5.54
N ALA A 86 8.06 -5.64 -4.92
CA ALA A 86 6.76 -5.59 -5.58
C ALA A 86 6.31 -4.16 -5.92
N CYS A 87 7.06 -3.13 -5.51
CA CYS A 87 6.67 -1.73 -5.61
C CYS A 87 7.81 -0.87 -6.13
N LYS A 88 7.48 0.22 -6.84
CA LYS A 88 8.45 1.24 -7.26
C LYS A 88 9.01 2.04 -6.07
N HIS A 89 8.18 2.31 -5.07
CA HIS A 89 8.54 3.03 -3.85
C HIS A 89 7.74 2.47 -2.68
N VAL A 90 8.40 2.31 -1.53
CA VAL A 90 7.77 1.87 -0.28
C VAL A 90 8.41 2.64 0.86
N SER A 91 7.59 3.16 1.76
CA SER A 91 8.08 3.86 2.94
C SER A 91 7.06 3.88 4.06
N ARG A 92 7.55 3.94 5.30
CA ARG A 92 6.73 4.10 6.51
C ARG A 92 7.02 5.48 7.14
N PRO A 93 6.04 6.39 7.22
CA PRO A 93 6.19 7.63 7.97
C PRO A 93 6.36 7.34 9.46
N THR A 94 7.34 7.97 10.11
CA THR A 94 7.59 7.83 11.56
C THR A 94 6.92 8.91 12.40
N SER A 95 6.36 9.94 11.76
CA SER A 95 5.60 11.01 12.39
C SER A 95 4.49 11.51 11.46
N LEU A 96 3.47 12.15 12.03
CA LEU A 96 2.36 12.71 11.26
C LEU A 96 2.84 13.80 10.27
N GLN A 97 3.82 14.60 10.68
CA GLN A 97 4.39 15.67 9.86
C GLN A 97 5.18 15.14 8.67
N ALA A 98 5.66 13.90 8.73
CA ALA A 98 6.37 13.27 7.61
C ALA A 98 5.42 12.80 6.51
N ILE A 99 4.12 12.57 6.78
CA ILE A 99 3.18 11.96 5.83
C ILE A 99 3.18 12.67 4.45
N PRO A 100 3.08 14.01 4.36
CA PRO A 100 3.09 14.69 3.06
C PRO A 100 4.38 14.41 2.26
N LEU A 101 5.53 14.38 2.94
CA LEU A 101 6.84 14.10 2.33
C LEU A 101 6.95 12.68 1.74
N HIS A 102 6.13 11.74 2.20
CA HIS A 102 6.09 10.38 1.68
C HIS A 102 5.10 10.23 0.52
N VAL A 103 4.05 11.04 0.49
CA VAL A 103 2.99 10.97 -0.53
C VAL A 103 3.33 11.81 -1.78
N GLU A 104 4.12 12.88 -1.62
CA GLU A 104 4.50 13.78 -2.72
C GLU A 104 5.71 13.30 -3.57
N LYS A 105 6.32 12.16 -3.21
CA LYS A 105 7.45 11.56 -3.95
C LYS A 105 6.98 10.73 -5.15
#